data_AF-A0A9D5CC01-F1
#
_entry.id   AF-A0A9D5CC01-F1
#
_cell.length_a   1.000
_cell.length_b   1.000
_cell.length_c   1.000
_cell.angle_alpha   90.00
_cell.angle_beta   90.00
_cell.angle_gamma   90.00
#
_symmetry.space_group_name_H-M   'P 1'
#
loop_
_entity.id
_entity.type
_entity.pdbx_description
1 polymer ?
#
loop_
_entity_poly.entity_id
_entity_poly.type
_entity_poly.pdbx_seq_one_letter_code
_entity_poly.pdbx_strand_id
1 'polypeptide(L)'
;MRSALFRSFIPAIHLLSPKTLTLAPLVPRSFTSISRPMAGPEGESMASPSPLSMEKQFEGFRANLEESSSLRERIRVVAAEMESVTRIMHSNLLLVHQSLPISEVLEKAAGQIEKLKGLYGRLAEILHECPGQYYRYHGDWRSETQTAVSLVAFLHWLETGNLLAHEDAEKKLGLGDSEFGLDIEDYLIGICFMSNELPRYVVNQVTAGDYDSPRKVLKFLTDLHAAFRMLNLRNDFLRKKFDGMKYDLRRVEEVFYDVKIRGLSPVDAAQEQTQQT
;
A
#
# COMPACT_ATOMS: atom_id res chain seq x y z
N MET A 1 41.36 -30.21 -17.52
CA MET A 1 41.35 -31.56 -16.95
C MET A 1 40.55 -31.50 -15.65
N ARG A 2 39.36 -32.12 -15.64
CA ARG A 2 38.54 -32.61 -14.49
C ARG A 2 38.13 -31.61 -13.38
N SER A 3 36.88 -31.16 -13.26
CA SER A 3 35.60 -31.83 -12.92
C SER A 3 35.32 -32.02 -11.42
N ALA A 4 34.21 -31.41 -10.98
CA ALA A 4 33.21 -31.88 -10.00
C ALA A 4 33.63 -32.13 -8.54
N LEU A 5 32.91 -31.53 -7.57
CA LEU A 5 31.65 -32.08 -7.06
C LEU A 5 30.95 -31.14 -6.06
N PHE A 6 29.66 -30.92 -6.36
CA PHE A 6 28.60 -30.45 -5.45
C PHE A 6 28.53 -31.31 -4.17
N ARG A 7 28.28 -30.69 -3.01
CA ARG A 7 27.46 -31.28 -1.94
C ARG A 7 26.64 -30.20 -1.22
N SER A 8 25.34 -30.41 -1.30
CA SER A 8 24.24 -29.73 -0.64
C SER A 8 24.18 -30.06 0.86
N PHE A 9 23.70 -29.12 1.66
CA PHE A 9 23.12 -29.39 2.98
C PHE A 9 21.78 -28.63 3.09
N ILE A 10 20.70 -29.41 3.18
CA ILE A 10 19.32 -28.99 3.43
C ILE A 10 18.96 -29.50 4.83
N PRO A 11 18.37 -28.70 5.74
CA PRO A 11 17.73 -29.23 6.93
C PRO A 11 16.31 -29.71 6.61
N ALA A 12 15.99 -30.90 7.12
CA ALA A 12 14.73 -31.59 6.93
C ALA A 12 13.53 -30.83 7.53
N ILE A 13 12.52 -30.55 6.71
CA ILE A 13 11.19 -30.09 7.12
C ILE A 13 10.33 -31.33 7.39
N HIS A 14 9.85 -31.47 8.63
CA HIS A 14 8.82 -32.44 8.96
C HIS A 14 7.48 -32.03 8.35
N LEU A 15 6.97 -32.87 7.44
CA LEU A 15 5.68 -32.79 6.79
C LEU A 15 4.54 -33.01 7.79
N LEU A 16 3.75 -31.96 8.06
CA LEU A 16 2.42 -32.05 8.65
C LEU A 16 1.38 -32.14 7.52
N SER A 17 0.56 -33.21 7.57
CA SER A 17 -0.48 -33.53 6.59
C SER A 17 -1.58 -32.46 6.50
N PRO A 18 -2.14 -32.19 5.31
CA PRO A 18 -3.22 -31.23 5.13
C PRO A 18 -4.55 -31.78 5.69
N LYS A 19 -5.17 -31.04 6.62
CA LYS A 19 -6.59 -31.25 6.99
C LYS A 19 -7.46 -30.52 5.97
N THR A 20 -8.20 -31.31 5.20
CA THR A 20 -9.26 -30.89 4.28
C THR A 20 -10.41 -30.22 5.06
N LEU A 21 -10.59 -28.91 4.89
CA LEU A 21 -11.82 -28.21 5.32
C LEU A 21 -12.89 -28.46 4.25
N THR A 22 -13.77 -29.43 4.51
CA THR A 22 -14.97 -29.68 3.70
C THR A 22 -16.10 -28.76 4.18
N LEU A 23 -16.57 -27.89 3.29
CA LEU A 23 -17.74 -27.04 3.48
C LEU A 23 -18.99 -27.95 3.57
N ALA A 24 -19.71 -27.94 4.69
CA ALA A 24 -20.99 -28.63 4.81
C ALA A 24 -22.11 -27.78 4.13
N PRO A 25 -23.05 -28.40 3.38
CA PRO A 25 -24.13 -27.66 2.73
C PRO A 25 -25.25 -27.32 3.73
N LEU A 26 -25.75 -26.08 3.64
CA LEU A 26 -26.96 -25.62 4.30
C LEU A 26 -28.19 -26.29 3.67
N VAL A 27 -28.86 -27.15 4.44
CA VAL A 27 -30.19 -27.69 4.10
C VAL A 27 -31.24 -26.91 4.89
N PRO A 28 -32.30 -26.39 4.24
CA PRO A 28 -33.38 -25.69 4.94
C PRO A 28 -34.30 -26.72 5.59
N ARG A 29 -34.41 -26.70 6.94
CA ARG A 29 -35.40 -27.52 7.65
C ARG A 29 -36.75 -26.80 7.68
N SER A 30 -37.72 -27.45 7.06
CA SER A 30 -39.15 -27.16 7.15
C SER A 30 -39.66 -27.34 8.58
N PHE A 31 -40.51 -26.40 9.02
CA PHE A 31 -41.21 -26.48 10.30
C PHE A 31 -42.41 -27.42 10.16
N THR A 32 -42.37 -28.58 10.82
CA THR A 32 -43.57 -29.39 11.09
C THR A 32 -44.06 -29.11 12.51
N SER A 33 -45.31 -28.65 12.58
CA SER A 33 -46.07 -28.46 13.81
C SER A 33 -46.36 -29.82 14.47
N ILE A 34 -45.92 -29.99 15.72
CA ILE A 34 -46.39 -31.06 16.61
C ILE A 34 -47.02 -30.40 17.83
N SER A 35 -48.34 -30.43 17.88
CA SER A 35 -49.14 -30.05 19.05
C SER A 35 -49.27 -31.24 20.00
N ARG A 36 -48.90 -31.07 21.28
CA ARG A 36 -49.35 -31.91 22.40
C ARG A 36 -49.39 -31.09 23.70
N PRO A 37 -50.22 -31.49 24.68
CA PRO A 37 -51.09 -30.56 25.40
C PRO A 37 -50.54 -30.13 26.77
N MET A 38 -51.10 -29.01 27.22
CA MET A 38 -50.93 -28.35 28.51
C MET A 38 -51.13 -29.26 29.72
N ALA A 39 -50.13 -29.27 30.60
CA ALA A 39 -50.31 -29.42 32.05
C ALA A 39 -49.16 -28.65 32.74
N GLY A 40 -49.46 -27.50 33.35
CA GLY A 40 -48.56 -26.82 34.28
C GLY A 40 -48.68 -27.41 35.70
N PRO A 41 -48.08 -26.80 36.74
CA PRO A 41 -47.36 -25.53 36.72
C PRO A 41 -45.97 -25.60 37.39
N GLU A 42 -44.98 -24.88 36.88
CA GLU A 42 -43.95 -24.25 37.71
C GLU A 42 -43.26 -23.20 36.83
N GLY A 43 -43.57 -21.94 37.11
CA GLY A 43 -43.14 -20.79 36.33
C GLY A 43 -41.68 -20.48 36.58
N GLU A 44 -40.79 -20.99 35.73
CA GLU A 44 -39.55 -20.30 35.45
C GLU A 44 -39.88 -19.06 34.63
N SER A 45 -39.96 -17.93 35.33
CA SER A 45 -39.97 -16.61 34.75
C SER A 45 -38.80 -16.50 33.77
N MET A 46 -39.07 -16.53 32.46
CA MET A 46 -38.26 -15.76 31.53
C MET A 46 -38.44 -14.29 31.92
N ALA A 47 -37.63 -13.84 32.88
CA ALA A 47 -37.63 -12.47 33.32
C ALA A 47 -37.29 -11.61 32.10
N SER A 48 -38.28 -10.86 31.62
CA SER A 48 -38.04 -9.72 30.74
C SER A 48 -36.95 -8.86 31.40
N PRO A 49 -35.92 -8.41 30.67
CA PRO A 49 -34.88 -7.59 31.26
C PRO A 49 -35.56 -6.41 31.94
N SER A 50 -35.36 -6.29 33.25
CA SER A 50 -35.92 -5.19 34.01
C SER A 50 -35.42 -3.86 33.41
N PRO A 51 -36.22 -2.77 33.43
CA PRO A 51 -35.81 -1.49 32.84
C PRO A 51 -34.42 -1.04 33.28
N LEU A 52 -34.07 -1.28 34.56
CA LEU A 52 -32.76 -1.02 35.16
C LEU A 52 -31.62 -1.86 34.54
N SER A 53 -31.89 -3.11 34.13
CA SER A 53 -30.92 -3.96 33.43
C SER A 53 -30.65 -3.46 32.01
N MET A 54 -31.67 -2.90 31.35
CA MET A 54 -31.54 -2.32 30.01
C MET A 54 -30.79 -0.99 30.07
N GLU A 55 -31.14 -0.10 31.01
CA GLU A 55 -30.44 1.18 31.22
C GLU A 55 -28.94 0.98 31.46
N LYS A 56 -28.58 0.05 32.37
CA LYS A 56 -27.17 -0.26 32.66
C LYS A 56 -26.42 -0.80 31.43
N GLN A 57 -27.09 -1.61 30.59
CA GLN A 57 -26.49 -2.11 29.35
C GLN A 57 -26.21 -0.97 28.35
N PHE A 58 -27.16 -0.05 28.19
CA PHE A 58 -27.00 1.10 27.31
C PHE A 58 -26.00 2.14 27.84
N GLU A 59 -25.86 2.29 29.15
CA GLU A 59 -24.76 3.06 29.75
C GLU A 59 -23.39 2.46 29.40
N GLY A 60 -23.26 1.14 29.44
CA GLY A 60 -22.05 0.44 29.00
C GLY A 60 -21.75 0.68 27.51
N PHE A 61 -22.77 0.62 26.65
CA PHE A 61 -22.59 0.95 25.23
C PHE A 61 -22.17 2.40 25.02
N ARG A 62 -22.77 3.35 25.77
CA ARG A 62 -22.41 4.77 25.70
C ARG A 62 -20.95 4.99 26.06
N ALA A 63 -20.47 4.39 27.15
CA ALA A 63 -19.07 4.49 27.58
C ALA A 63 -18.11 3.95 26.50
N ASN A 64 -18.39 2.77 25.94
CA ASN A 64 -17.56 2.18 24.87
C ASN A 64 -17.53 3.04 23.60
N LEU A 65 -18.66 3.68 23.23
CA LEU A 65 -18.72 4.59 22.08
C LEU A 65 -17.93 5.87 22.33
N GLU A 66 -17.97 6.41 23.54
CA GLU A 66 -17.24 7.61 23.94
C GLU A 66 -15.71 7.37 23.92
N GLU A 67 -15.26 6.24 24.46
CA GLU A 67 -13.86 5.81 24.39
C GLU A 67 -13.39 5.63 22.94
N SER A 68 -14.17 4.90 22.13
CA SER A 68 -13.85 4.73 20.71
C SER A 68 -13.88 6.05 19.93
N SER A 69 -14.68 7.03 20.34
CA SER A 69 -14.71 8.36 19.73
C SER A 69 -13.48 9.16 20.09
N SER A 70 -13.08 9.14 21.37
CA SER A 70 -11.85 9.80 21.85
C SER A 70 -10.62 9.27 21.13
N LEU A 71 -10.53 7.94 20.95
CA LEU A 71 -9.44 7.31 20.22
C LEU A 71 -9.38 7.75 18.75
N ARG A 72 -10.53 7.76 18.05
CA ARG A 72 -10.60 8.24 16.66
C ARG A 72 -10.15 9.69 16.52
N GLU A 73 -10.51 10.54 17.47
CA GLU A 73 -10.10 11.95 17.44
C GLU A 73 -8.56 12.08 17.52
N ARG A 74 -7.92 11.36 18.44
CA ARG A 74 -6.46 11.33 18.55
C ARG A 74 -5.78 10.83 17.27
N ILE A 75 -6.33 9.77 16.66
CA ILE A 75 -5.83 9.22 15.39
C ILE A 75 -5.95 10.25 14.27
N ARG A 76 -7.10 10.94 14.16
CA ARG A 76 -7.32 11.96 13.13
C ARG A 76 -6.40 13.17 13.28
N VAL A 77 -6.07 13.56 14.50
CA VAL A 77 -5.06 14.59 14.74
C VAL A 77 -3.72 14.18 14.12
N VAL A 78 -3.27 12.94 14.36
CA VAL A 78 -2.02 12.43 13.76
C VAL A 78 -2.14 12.34 12.24
N ALA A 79 -3.26 11.83 11.70
CA ALA A 79 -3.48 11.75 10.26
C ALA A 79 -3.46 13.13 9.58
N ALA A 80 -4.06 14.16 10.19
CA ALA A 80 -4.01 15.53 9.67
C ALA A 80 -2.58 16.10 9.68
N GLU A 81 -1.77 15.78 10.69
CA GLU A 81 -0.35 16.13 10.71
C GLU A 81 0.42 15.39 9.59
N MET A 82 0.15 14.10 9.35
CA MET A 82 0.73 13.34 8.24
C MET A 82 0.35 13.93 6.89
N GLU A 83 -0.89 14.35 6.70
CA GLU A 83 -1.37 15.03 5.49
C GLU A 83 -0.60 16.34 5.26
N SER A 84 -0.33 17.11 6.31
CA SER A 84 0.48 18.34 6.23
C SER A 84 1.92 18.03 5.78
N VAL A 85 2.56 17.03 6.40
CA VAL A 85 3.94 16.63 6.05
C VAL A 85 4.02 16.09 4.62
N THR A 86 3.09 15.22 4.22
CA THR A 86 3.06 14.66 2.85
C THR A 86 2.76 15.72 1.80
N ARG A 87 1.92 16.74 2.09
CA ARG A 87 1.71 17.89 1.19
C ARG A 87 2.99 18.70 0.95
N ILE A 88 3.75 18.99 2.02
CA ILE A 88 5.03 19.70 1.91
C ILE A 88 6.03 18.85 1.12
N MET A 89 6.13 17.55 1.44
CA MET A 89 7.02 16.64 0.74
C MET A 89 6.66 16.58 -0.75
N HIS A 90 5.40 16.39 -1.10
CA HIS A 90 4.93 16.40 -2.48
C HIS A 90 5.29 17.71 -3.21
N SER A 91 5.08 18.87 -2.60
CA SER A 91 5.50 20.16 -3.18
C SER A 91 7.00 20.23 -3.46
N ASN A 92 7.84 19.67 -2.59
CA ASN A 92 9.28 19.58 -2.82
C ASN A 92 9.62 18.60 -3.94
N LEU A 93 8.94 17.46 -4.03
CA LEU A 93 9.16 16.47 -5.09
C LEU A 93 8.79 17.02 -6.47
N LEU A 94 7.73 17.84 -6.57
CA LEU A 94 7.34 18.47 -7.85
C LEU A 94 8.44 19.34 -8.47
N LEU A 95 9.43 19.76 -7.69
CA LEU A 95 10.60 20.51 -8.18
C LEU A 95 11.46 19.68 -9.15
N VAL A 96 11.38 18.35 -9.11
CA VAL A 96 12.05 17.47 -10.09
C VAL A 96 11.57 17.70 -11.52
N HIS A 97 10.36 18.25 -11.68
CA HIS A 97 9.81 18.64 -12.98
C HIS A 97 10.28 20.00 -13.48
N GLN A 98 10.93 20.79 -12.62
CA GLN A 98 11.43 22.14 -12.91
C GLN A 98 12.96 22.17 -13.12
N SER A 99 13.56 21.03 -13.47
CA SER A 99 14.99 20.86 -13.73
C SER A 99 15.92 21.11 -12.54
N LEU A 100 15.40 21.02 -11.30
CA LEU A 100 16.26 21.03 -10.12
C LEU A 100 17.03 19.70 -9.99
N PRO A 101 18.29 19.72 -9.51
CA PRO A 101 19.06 18.50 -9.29
C PRO A 101 18.35 17.56 -8.33
N ILE A 102 18.36 16.26 -8.66
CA ILE A 102 17.72 15.21 -7.83
C ILE A 102 18.26 15.27 -6.39
N SER A 103 19.57 15.50 -6.20
CA SER A 103 20.19 15.60 -4.88
C SER A 103 19.53 16.62 -3.96
N GLU A 104 19.19 17.81 -4.47
CA GLU A 104 18.52 18.86 -3.68
C GLU A 104 17.09 18.46 -3.30
N VAL A 105 16.39 17.74 -4.18
CA VAL A 105 15.05 17.22 -3.91
C VAL A 105 15.09 16.16 -2.80
N LEU A 106 16.08 15.25 -2.85
CA LEU A 106 16.29 14.21 -1.85
C LEU A 106 16.61 14.79 -0.47
N GLU A 107 17.49 15.79 -0.39
CA GLU A 107 17.83 16.47 0.86
C GLU A 107 16.60 17.12 1.51
N LYS A 108 15.77 17.81 0.72
CA LYS A 108 14.52 18.42 1.21
C LYS A 108 13.50 17.40 1.68
N ALA A 109 13.50 16.21 1.08
CA ALA A 109 12.59 15.13 1.44
C ALA A 109 13.01 14.38 2.71
N ALA A 110 14.31 14.24 2.97
CA ALA A 110 14.82 13.52 4.15
C ALA A 110 14.23 14.05 5.46
N GLY A 111 14.17 15.37 5.63
CA GLY A 111 13.57 15.98 6.82
C GLY A 111 12.06 15.74 6.97
N GLN A 112 11.33 15.49 5.89
CA GLN A 112 9.91 15.14 5.96
C GLN A 112 9.71 13.63 6.26
N ILE A 113 10.59 12.77 5.74
CA ILE A 113 10.58 11.33 6.05
C ILE A 113 10.80 11.12 7.57
N GLU A 114 11.74 11.84 8.19
CA GLU A 114 11.94 11.73 9.64
C GLU A 114 10.71 12.19 10.45
N LYS A 115 9.99 13.23 9.98
CA LYS A 115 8.72 13.62 10.60
C LYS A 115 7.66 12.54 10.45
N LEU A 116 7.55 11.91 9.28
CA LEU A 116 6.62 10.80 9.07
C LEU A 116 6.92 9.63 10.00
N LYS A 117 8.20 9.26 10.20
CA LYS A 117 8.59 8.24 11.17
C LYS A 117 8.08 8.57 12.57
N GLY A 118 8.27 9.81 13.03
CA GLY A 118 7.77 10.26 14.33
C GLY A 118 6.24 10.19 14.44
N LEU A 119 5.51 10.52 13.38
CA LEU A 119 4.05 10.44 13.33
C LEU A 119 3.55 8.99 13.34
N TYR A 120 4.20 8.08 12.62
CA TYR A 120 3.91 6.66 12.68
C TYR A 120 4.21 6.07 14.07
N GLY A 121 5.29 6.51 14.73
CA GLY A 121 5.58 6.15 16.12
C GLY A 121 4.45 6.56 17.07
N ARG A 122 3.98 7.81 16.98
CA ARG A 122 2.82 8.30 17.75
C ARG A 122 1.54 7.50 17.45
N LEU A 123 1.31 7.14 16.18
CA LEU A 123 0.16 6.33 15.80
C LEU A 123 0.23 4.92 16.40
N ALA A 124 1.43 4.31 16.40
CA ALA A 124 1.67 3.02 17.03
C ALA A 124 1.44 3.06 18.56
N GLU A 125 1.89 4.13 19.23
CA GLU A 125 1.62 4.35 20.67
C GLU A 125 0.12 4.42 20.96
N ILE A 126 -0.65 5.16 20.16
CA ILE A 126 -2.11 5.25 20.30
C ILE A 126 -2.77 3.86 20.13
N LEU A 127 -2.29 3.05 19.19
CA LEU A 127 -2.87 1.73 18.92
C LEU A 127 -2.44 0.67 19.93
N HIS A 128 -1.33 0.87 20.64
CA HIS A 128 -0.93 0.00 21.74
C HIS A 128 -1.96 -0.01 22.89
N GLU A 129 -2.71 1.09 23.05
CA GLU A 129 -3.83 1.17 24.01
C GLU A 129 -5.01 0.26 23.63
N CYS A 130 -5.11 -0.17 22.36
CA CYS A 130 -6.21 -0.99 21.85
C CYS A 130 -5.72 -2.19 20.99
N PRO A 131 -5.04 -3.18 21.61
CA PRO A 131 -4.45 -4.30 20.90
C PRO A 131 -5.49 -5.07 20.07
N GLY A 132 -5.10 -5.46 18.85
CA GLY A 132 -5.96 -6.19 17.92
C GLY A 132 -7.01 -5.34 17.18
N GLN A 133 -7.04 -4.02 17.39
CA GLN A 133 -8.01 -3.13 16.73
C GLN A 133 -7.44 -2.34 15.54
N TYR A 134 -6.26 -2.71 15.03
CA TYR A 134 -5.60 -2.05 13.87
C TYR A 134 -6.60 -1.76 12.74
N TYR A 135 -7.24 -2.80 12.21
CA TYR A 135 -8.15 -2.67 11.05
C TYR A 135 -9.47 -1.94 11.35
N ARG A 136 -9.85 -1.80 12.63
CA ARG A 136 -11.04 -1.04 13.03
C ARG A 136 -10.86 0.47 12.82
N TYR A 137 -9.62 0.95 12.98
CA TYR A 137 -9.26 2.36 12.89
C TYR A 137 -8.44 2.68 11.64
N HIS A 138 -7.88 1.68 10.96
CA HIS A 138 -7.03 1.83 9.76
C HIS A 138 -7.53 2.84 8.71
N GLY A 139 -8.85 2.88 8.49
CA GLY A 139 -9.45 3.82 7.54
C GLY A 139 -9.23 5.29 7.87
N ASP A 140 -8.90 5.65 9.11
CA ASP A 140 -8.67 7.03 9.55
C ASP A 140 -7.29 7.59 9.15
N TRP A 141 -6.30 6.75 8.75
CA TRP A 141 -4.95 7.18 8.30
C TRP A 141 -4.49 6.51 6.98
N ARG A 142 -5.35 5.67 6.40
CA ARG A 142 -5.05 4.87 5.20
C ARG A 142 -4.63 5.74 4.01
N SER A 143 -5.36 6.82 3.73
CA SER A 143 -5.07 7.71 2.59
C SER A 143 -3.69 8.36 2.69
N GLU A 144 -3.31 8.71 3.91
CA GLU A 144 -2.07 9.38 4.25
C GLU A 144 -0.91 8.40 4.09
N THR A 145 -1.13 7.13 4.44
CA THR A 145 -0.14 6.06 4.25
C THR A 145 0.08 5.73 2.78
N GLN A 146 -0.98 5.59 1.99
CA GLN A 146 -0.89 5.38 0.55
C GLN A 146 -0.13 6.54 -0.13
N THR A 147 -0.38 7.78 0.30
CA THR A 147 0.33 8.97 -0.18
C THR A 147 1.78 8.97 0.26
N ALA A 148 2.08 8.67 1.52
CA ALA A 148 3.44 8.58 2.03
C ALA A 148 4.26 7.54 1.26
N VAL A 149 3.71 6.33 1.05
CA VAL A 149 4.34 5.27 0.25
C VAL A 149 4.64 5.76 -1.16
N SER A 150 3.67 6.39 -1.83
CA SER A 150 3.86 6.92 -3.18
C SER A 150 5.07 7.85 -3.26
N LEU A 151 5.17 8.79 -2.32
CA LEU A 151 6.24 9.77 -2.31
C LEU A 151 7.61 9.15 -1.97
N VAL A 152 7.69 8.25 -0.98
CA VAL A 152 8.97 7.59 -0.65
C VAL A 152 9.42 6.61 -1.73
N ALA A 153 8.48 5.96 -2.41
CA ALA A 153 8.75 5.11 -3.56
C ALA A 153 9.26 5.95 -4.74
N PHE A 154 8.67 7.12 -4.99
CA PHE A 154 9.14 8.00 -6.06
C PHE A 154 10.56 8.51 -5.78
N LEU A 155 10.86 8.92 -4.55
CA LEU A 155 12.22 9.30 -4.15
C LEU A 155 13.23 8.18 -4.36
N HIS A 156 12.89 6.96 -3.93
CA HIS A 156 13.75 5.80 -4.12
C HIS A 156 13.97 5.48 -5.61
N TRP A 157 12.93 5.63 -6.43
CA TRP A 157 13.05 5.44 -7.87
C TRP A 157 13.93 6.51 -8.52
N LEU A 158 13.84 7.78 -8.09
CA LEU A 158 14.72 8.85 -8.55
C LEU A 158 16.19 8.57 -8.19
N GLU A 159 16.45 7.95 -7.04
CA GLU A 159 17.79 7.57 -6.58
C GLU A 159 18.37 6.36 -7.33
N THR A 160 17.55 5.34 -7.56
CA THR A 160 18.04 4.00 -7.93
C THR A 160 17.55 3.48 -9.28
N GLY A 161 16.47 4.06 -9.81
CA GLY A 161 15.73 3.55 -10.96
C GLY A 161 14.95 2.26 -10.71
N ASN A 162 14.89 1.78 -9.46
CA ASN A 162 14.26 0.51 -9.08
C ASN A 162 13.01 0.71 -8.22
N LEU A 163 12.23 -0.35 -8.07
CA LEU A 163 11.06 -0.37 -7.20
C LEU A 163 11.52 -0.45 -5.73
N LEU A 164 10.97 0.41 -4.88
CA LEU A 164 11.15 0.32 -3.43
C LEU A 164 10.42 -0.92 -2.91
N ALA A 165 11.13 -1.91 -2.37
CA ALA A 165 10.49 -3.10 -1.81
C ALA A 165 9.61 -2.75 -0.58
N HIS A 166 8.61 -3.59 -0.31
CA HIS A 166 7.68 -3.39 0.82
C HIS A 166 8.40 -3.29 2.17
N GLU A 167 9.32 -4.22 2.46
CA GLU A 167 10.11 -4.20 3.70
C GLU A 167 10.98 -2.94 3.83
N ASP A 168 11.48 -2.41 2.70
CA ASP A 168 12.30 -1.19 2.70
C ASP A 168 11.43 0.05 2.87
N ALA A 169 10.20 0.04 2.34
CA ALA A 169 9.21 1.08 2.63
C ALA A 169 8.84 1.10 4.11
N GLU A 170 8.64 -0.07 4.73
CA GLU A 170 8.41 -0.18 6.18
C GLU A 170 9.55 0.42 6.97
N LYS A 171 10.80 0.05 6.67
CA LYS A 171 11.98 0.62 7.33
C LYS A 171 12.09 2.13 7.12
N LYS A 172 11.88 2.60 5.88
CA LYS A 172 11.92 4.05 5.56
C LYS A 172 10.86 4.84 6.33
N LEU A 173 9.70 4.25 6.63
CA LEU A 173 8.61 4.89 7.38
C LEU A 173 8.66 4.61 8.90
N GLY A 174 9.63 3.82 9.38
CA GLY A 174 9.78 3.51 10.80
C GLY A 174 8.80 2.44 11.32
N LEU A 175 8.32 1.57 10.43
CA LEU A 175 7.33 0.52 10.72
C LEU A 175 7.94 -0.87 10.93
N GLY A 176 9.19 -1.09 10.52
CA GLY A 176 9.81 -2.43 10.45
C GLY A 176 10.06 -3.15 11.78
N ASP A 177 10.07 -2.43 12.91
CA ASP A 177 10.32 -3.00 14.25
C ASP A 177 9.07 -2.99 15.16
N SER A 178 7.89 -2.66 14.61
CA SER A 178 6.65 -2.48 15.35
C SER A 178 5.64 -3.60 15.07
N GLU A 179 4.74 -3.90 16.02
CA GLU A 179 3.51 -4.67 15.73
C GLU A 179 2.61 -3.93 14.72
N PHE A 180 2.87 -2.64 14.50
CA PHE A 180 2.24 -1.77 13.52
C PHE A 180 3.02 -1.78 12.19
N GLY A 181 2.66 -2.71 11.30
CA GLY A 181 3.27 -2.87 9.98
C GLY A 181 2.58 -2.08 8.87
N LEU A 182 3.22 -2.00 7.70
CA LEU A 182 2.64 -1.39 6.50
C LEU A 182 1.72 -2.40 5.81
N ASP A 183 0.44 -2.08 5.70
CA ASP A 183 -0.51 -2.93 4.99
C ASP A 183 -0.12 -3.08 3.50
N ILE A 184 -0.17 -4.32 3.00
CA ILE A 184 0.25 -4.66 1.64
C ILE A 184 -0.63 -3.95 0.60
N GLU A 185 -1.94 -3.80 0.84
CA GLU A 185 -2.82 -3.10 -0.10
C GLU A 185 -2.44 -1.62 -0.17
N ASP A 186 -2.14 -0.99 0.96
CA ASP A 186 -1.75 0.41 1.00
C ASP A 186 -0.41 0.65 0.31
N TYR A 187 0.54 -0.28 0.47
CA TYR A 187 1.78 -0.27 -0.30
C TYR A 187 1.51 -0.33 -1.80
N LEU A 188 0.74 -1.32 -2.26
CA LEU A 188 0.44 -1.51 -3.69
C LEU A 188 -0.31 -0.31 -4.29
N ILE A 189 -1.26 0.27 -3.55
CA ILE A 189 -1.97 1.49 -3.96
C ILE A 189 -0.98 2.66 -4.06
N GLY A 190 -0.09 2.81 -3.08
CA GLY A 190 0.97 3.83 -3.11
C GLY A 190 1.88 3.70 -4.33
N ILE A 191 2.25 2.48 -4.72
CA ILE A 191 3.01 2.23 -5.95
C ILE A 191 2.22 2.63 -7.21
N CYS A 192 0.91 2.36 -7.26
CA CYS A 192 0.06 2.85 -8.35
C CYS A 192 -0.04 4.38 -8.37
N PHE A 193 0.02 5.07 -7.23
CA PHE A 193 0.02 6.53 -7.20
C PHE A 193 1.36 7.08 -7.70
N MET A 194 2.48 6.46 -7.33
CA MET A 194 3.80 6.84 -7.81
C MET A 194 3.91 6.72 -9.33
N SER A 195 3.35 5.65 -9.92
CA SER A 195 3.41 5.47 -11.38
C SER A 195 2.74 6.61 -12.16
N ASN A 196 1.76 7.30 -11.57
CA ASN A 196 1.03 8.39 -12.22
C ASN A 196 1.91 9.64 -12.42
N GLU A 197 2.98 9.81 -11.63
CA GLU A 197 3.91 10.95 -11.77
C GLU A 197 4.94 10.74 -12.89
N LEU A 198 5.17 9.49 -13.29
CA LEU A 198 6.22 9.12 -14.26
C LEU A 198 6.00 9.69 -15.67
N PRO A 199 4.79 9.68 -16.27
CA PRO A 199 4.58 10.29 -17.58
C PRO A 199 4.89 11.80 -17.60
N ARG A 200 4.54 12.51 -16.53
CA ARG A 200 4.86 13.93 -16.37
C ARG A 200 6.37 14.12 -16.21
N TYR A 201 7.01 13.28 -15.41
CA TYR A 201 8.47 13.28 -15.26
C TYR A 201 9.16 13.14 -16.62
N VAL A 202 8.78 12.14 -17.42
CA VAL A 202 9.38 11.87 -18.74
C VAL A 202 9.29 13.07 -19.68
N VAL A 203 8.11 13.68 -19.81
CA VAL A 203 7.92 14.85 -20.70
C VAL A 203 8.83 16.01 -20.29
N ASN A 204 8.98 16.26 -18.99
CA ASN A 204 9.81 17.35 -18.50
C ASN A 204 11.31 17.04 -18.65
N GLN A 205 11.73 15.78 -18.47
CA GLN A 205 13.12 15.36 -18.71
C GLN A 205 13.51 15.50 -20.18
N VAL A 206 12.65 15.08 -21.11
CA VAL A 206 12.88 15.27 -22.56
C VAL A 206 12.95 16.76 -22.91
N THR A 207 12.08 17.57 -22.30
CA THR A 207 12.09 19.03 -22.48
C THR A 207 13.40 19.66 -21.96
N ALA A 208 13.97 19.10 -20.90
CA ALA A 208 15.27 19.49 -20.35
C ALA A 208 16.48 18.90 -21.11
N GLY A 209 16.24 18.09 -22.14
CA GLY A 209 17.28 17.49 -22.99
C GLY A 209 17.75 16.10 -22.56
N ASP A 210 17.15 15.47 -21.53
CA ASP A 210 17.40 14.07 -21.20
C ASP A 210 16.51 13.15 -22.05
N TYR A 211 17.08 12.69 -23.16
CA TYR A 211 16.43 11.78 -24.10
C TYR A 211 16.56 10.29 -23.74
N ASP A 212 17.34 9.94 -22.70
CA ASP A 212 17.45 8.55 -22.22
C ASP A 212 16.40 8.22 -21.15
N SER A 213 15.94 9.22 -20.40
CA SER A 213 14.89 9.08 -19.38
C SER A 213 13.63 8.33 -19.85
N PRO A 214 13.02 8.61 -21.03
CA PRO A 214 11.86 7.86 -21.50
C PRO A 214 12.09 6.36 -21.61
N ARG A 215 13.28 5.93 -22.06
CA ARG A 215 13.65 4.52 -22.19
C ARG A 215 13.71 3.84 -20.83
N LYS A 216 14.35 4.48 -19.85
CA LYS A 216 14.47 3.98 -18.47
C LYS A 216 13.11 3.84 -17.81
N VAL A 217 12.26 4.86 -17.94
CA VAL A 217 10.92 4.88 -17.35
C VAL A 217 10.00 3.86 -18.03
N LEU A 218 10.05 3.74 -19.36
CA LEU A 218 9.24 2.77 -20.10
C LEU A 218 9.57 1.34 -19.69
N LYS A 219 10.87 1.01 -19.54
CA LYS A 219 11.30 -0.28 -19.03
C LYS A 219 10.72 -0.54 -17.63
N PHE A 220 10.89 0.42 -16.72
CA PHE A 220 10.38 0.31 -15.35
C PHE A 220 8.86 0.10 -15.29
N LEU A 221 8.08 0.91 -16.00
CA LEU A 221 6.62 0.80 -16.05
C LEU A 221 6.15 -0.52 -16.68
N THR A 222 6.86 -1.02 -17.70
CA THR A 222 6.56 -2.31 -18.33
C THR A 222 6.76 -3.47 -17.35
N ASP A 223 7.91 -3.47 -16.66
CA ASP A 223 8.24 -4.47 -15.65
C ASP A 223 7.24 -4.41 -14.48
N LEU A 224 6.91 -3.20 -14.01
CA LEU A 224 5.92 -2.97 -12.95
C LEU A 224 4.52 -3.45 -13.34
N HIS A 225 4.04 -3.09 -14.53
CA HIS A 225 2.75 -3.52 -15.03
C HIS A 225 2.69 -5.04 -15.21
N ALA A 226 3.79 -5.68 -15.66
CA ALA A 226 3.89 -7.12 -15.71
C ALA A 226 3.81 -7.76 -14.32
N ALA A 227 4.47 -7.19 -13.31
CA ALA A 227 4.42 -7.67 -11.94
C ALA A 227 3.02 -7.58 -11.33
N PHE A 228 2.30 -6.47 -11.52
CA PHE A 228 0.92 -6.35 -11.07
C PHE A 228 -0.04 -7.34 -11.74
N ARG A 229 0.20 -7.72 -13.01
CA ARG A 229 -0.59 -8.76 -13.70
C ARG A 229 -0.42 -10.15 -13.09
N MET A 230 0.66 -10.40 -12.35
CA MET A 230 0.82 -11.67 -11.62
C MET A 230 -0.08 -11.74 -10.39
N LEU A 231 -0.62 -10.60 -9.92
CA LEU A 231 -1.50 -10.53 -8.77
C LEU A 231 -2.95 -10.81 -9.19
N ASN A 232 -3.62 -11.70 -8.47
CA ASN A 232 -5.05 -11.97 -8.66
C ASN A 232 -5.89 -10.95 -7.87
N LEU A 233 -5.90 -9.70 -8.34
CA LEU A 233 -6.61 -8.60 -7.69
C LEU A 233 -8.14 -8.76 -7.79
N ARG A 234 -8.83 -8.59 -6.67
CA ARG A 234 -10.30 -8.49 -6.62
C ARG A 234 -10.76 -7.21 -7.32
N ASN A 235 -12.00 -7.18 -7.81
CA ASN A 235 -12.56 -5.99 -8.46
C ASN A 235 -12.91 -4.89 -7.45
N ASP A 236 -11.91 -4.20 -6.95
CA ASP A 236 -11.98 -3.17 -5.90
C ASP A 236 -11.19 -1.90 -6.28
N PHE A 237 -10.89 -1.06 -5.29
CA PHE A 237 -10.16 0.19 -5.49
C PHE A 237 -8.75 -0.02 -6.03
N LEU A 238 -7.99 -0.99 -5.51
CA LEU A 238 -6.64 -1.29 -5.97
C LEU A 238 -6.66 -1.73 -7.43
N ARG A 239 -7.63 -2.57 -7.82
CA ARG A 239 -7.80 -2.97 -9.22
C ARG A 239 -8.06 -1.79 -10.14
N LYS A 240 -8.93 -0.85 -9.74
CA LYS A 240 -9.20 0.37 -10.52
C LYS A 240 -7.95 1.22 -10.71
N LYS A 241 -7.09 1.32 -9.69
CA LYS A 241 -5.83 2.07 -9.77
C LYS A 241 -4.82 1.37 -10.68
N PHE A 242 -4.66 0.06 -10.54
CA PHE A 242 -3.83 -0.74 -11.43
C PHE A 242 -4.30 -0.65 -12.90
N ASP A 243 -5.60 -0.78 -13.17
CA ASP A 243 -6.14 -0.69 -14.54
C ASP A 243 -5.88 0.69 -15.19
N GLY A 244 -5.60 1.72 -14.38
CA GLY A 244 -5.19 3.05 -14.84
C GLY A 244 -3.76 3.10 -15.39
N MET A 245 -2.84 2.27 -14.87
CA MET A 245 -1.41 2.27 -15.22
C MET A 245 -1.15 2.05 -16.71
N LYS A 246 -2.06 1.36 -17.43
CA LYS A 246 -1.96 1.17 -18.88
C LYS A 246 -1.97 2.49 -19.67
N TYR A 247 -2.61 3.53 -19.14
CA TYR A 247 -2.66 4.84 -19.77
C TYR A 247 -1.34 5.59 -19.57
N ASP A 248 -0.73 5.48 -18.39
CA ASP A 248 0.58 6.03 -18.10
C ASP A 248 1.66 5.36 -18.97
N LEU A 249 1.60 4.03 -19.09
CA LEU A 249 2.51 3.26 -19.94
C LEU A 249 2.41 3.71 -21.40
N ARG A 250 1.20 3.83 -21.95
CA ARG A 250 0.99 4.31 -23.32
C ARG A 250 1.58 5.71 -23.52
N ARG A 251 1.36 6.62 -22.56
CA ARG A 251 1.84 8.00 -22.66
C ARG A 251 3.38 8.06 -22.67
N VAL A 252 4.05 7.24 -21.86
CA VAL A 252 5.52 7.15 -21.86
C VAL A 252 6.04 6.50 -23.15
N GLU A 253 5.32 5.49 -23.67
CA GLU A 253 5.65 4.83 -24.94
C GLU A 253 5.57 5.80 -26.13
N GLU A 254 4.53 6.64 -26.19
CA GLU A 254 4.39 7.69 -27.21
C GLU A 254 5.56 8.68 -27.18
N VAL A 255 5.97 9.13 -25.99
CA VAL A 255 7.13 10.03 -25.83
C VAL A 255 8.44 9.35 -26.24
N PHE A 256 8.62 8.08 -25.90
CA PHE A 256 9.81 7.32 -26.30
C PHE A 256 9.85 7.09 -27.82
N TYR A 257 8.71 6.78 -28.44
CA TYR A 257 8.58 6.68 -29.89
C TYR A 257 8.99 8.00 -30.56
N ASP A 258 8.50 9.12 -30.05
CA ASP A 258 8.84 10.46 -30.55
C ASP A 258 10.35 10.76 -30.49
N VAL A 259 11.02 10.36 -29.41
CA VAL A 259 12.48 10.49 -29.27
C VAL A 259 13.22 9.61 -30.27
N LYS A 260 12.76 8.37 -30.45
CA LYS A 260 13.35 7.37 -31.36
C LYS A 260 13.27 7.79 -32.83
N ILE A 261 12.11 8.19 -33.32
CA ILE A 261 11.94 8.57 -34.74
C ILE A 261 12.72 9.84 -35.12
N ARG A 262 13.02 10.70 -34.15
CA ARG A 262 13.80 11.93 -34.34
C ARG A 262 15.31 11.71 -34.21
N GLY A 263 15.76 10.50 -33.88
CA GLY A 263 17.18 10.21 -33.70
C GLY A 263 17.81 10.91 -32.49
N LEU A 264 17.01 11.27 -31.48
CA LEU A 264 17.48 12.01 -30.31
C LEU A 264 18.08 11.10 -29.22
N SER A 265 17.92 9.79 -29.37
CA SER A 265 18.40 8.80 -28.40
C SER A 265 19.92 8.63 -28.49
N PRO A 266 20.67 8.74 -27.38
CA PRO A 266 22.13 8.60 -27.39
C PRO A 266 22.62 7.21 -27.83
N VAL A 267 21.75 6.18 -27.75
CA VAL A 267 22.06 4.81 -28.22
C VAL A 267 22.14 4.75 -29.75
N ASP A 268 21.35 5.56 -30.46
CA ASP A 268 21.30 5.53 -31.92
C ASP A 268 22.49 6.31 -32.51
N ALA A 269 22.91 7.39 -31.83
CA ALA A 269 24.13 8.14 -32.17
C ALA A 269 25.43 7.31 -32.08
N ALA A 270 25.50 6.34 -31.15
CA ALA A 270 26.65 5.44 -31.03
C ALA A 270 26.65 4.32 -32.11
N GLN A 271 25.48 3.91 -32.58
CA GLN A 271 25.36 2.89 -33.64
C GLN A 271 25.69 3.45 -35.03
N GLU A 272 25.38 4.71 -35.31
CA GLU A 272 25.73 5.38 -36.57
C GLU A 272 27.25 5.58 -36.73
N GLN A 273 27.99 5.86 -35.64
CA GLN A 273 29.46 6.01 -35.69
C GLN A 273 30.18 4.68 -35.94
N THR A 274 29.59 3.55 -35.55
CA THR A 274 30.20 2.22 -35.72
C THR A 274 29.98 1.65 -37.12
N GLN A 275 29.04 2.16 -37.91
CA GLN A 275 28.82 1.74 -39.30
C GLN A 275 29.58 2.59 -40.33
N GLN A 276 30.27 3.65 -39.90
CA GLN A 276 31.10 4.52 -40.74
C GLN A 276 32.61 4.34 -40.54
N THR A 277 33.03 3.33 -39.77
CA THR A 277 34.43 2.89 -39.62
C THR A 277 34.62 1.48 -40.15
#